data_AF-A0A251RZF6-F1
#
_entry.id   AF-A0A251RZF6-F1
#
_cell.length_a   1.000
_cell.length_b   1.000
_cell.length_c   1.000
_cell.angle_alpha   90.00
_cell.angle_beta   90.00
_cell.angle_gamma   90.00
#
_symmetry.space_group_name_H-M   'P 1'
#
loop_
_entity.id
_entity.type
_entity.pdbx_description
1 polymer ?
#
loop_
_entity_poly.entity_id
_entity_poly.type
_entity_poly.pdbx_seq_one_letter_code
_entity_poly.pdbx_strand_id
1 'polypeptide(L)'
;MWRVWLFFLRGIVPLLERWHENLLARQFEGQNSKGVVKTVTEQRVKSNFDVELRAAVMRDVVDAMPEGNRQNKSRIILQHLSEAWRCWKANILWKVPGLPVLIENMVLRYVKSKADSWTNATHYNGECSRRGATVDKTICRKNLGRLTHL
;
A
#
# COMPACT_ATOMS: atom_id res chain seq x y z
N MET A 1 30.73 -31.90 -25.54
CA MET A 1 29.91 -32.15 -24.33
C MET A 1 30.57 -31.66 -23.03
N TRP A 2 31.80 -32.06 -22.67
CA TRP A 2 32.44 -31.66 -21.39
C TRP A 2 32.64 -30.14 -21.20
N ARG A 3 32.93 -29.39 -22.26
CA ARG A 3 33.12 -27.92 -22.19
C ARG A 3 31.86 -27.17 -21.75
N VAL A 4 30.68 -27.66 -22.11
CA VAL A 4 29.39 -27.08 -21.68
C VAL A 4 29.26 -27.13 -20.16
N TRP A 5 29.65 -28.25 -19.55
CA TRP A 5 29.64 -28.43 -18.11
C TRP A 5 30.63 -27.51 -17.40
N LEU A 6 31.81 -27.28 -17.97
CA LEU A 6 32.79 -26.35 -17.37
C LEU A 6 32.30 -24.89 -17.39
N PHE A 7 31.67 -24.44 -18.47
CA PHE A 7 31.10 -23.10 -18.54
C PHE A 7 29.89 -22.94 -17.62
N PHE A 8 29.06 -23.98 -17.51
CA PHE A 8 27.97 -24.03 -16.55
C PHE A 8 28.49 -23.95 -15.11
N LEU A 9 29.47 -24.79 -14.75
CA LEU A 9 30.06 -24.82 -13.41
C LEU A 9 30.71 -23.48 -13.06
N ARG A 10 31.45 -22.87 -13.99
CA ARG A 10 32.03 -21.53 -13.79
C ARG A 10 30.98 -20.47 -13.45
N GLY A 11 29.77 -20.55 -14.01
CA GLY A 11 28.69 -19.59 -13.75
C GLY A 11 27.87 -19.89 -12.49
N ILE A 12 27.63 -21.16 -12.18
CA ILE A 12 26.76 -21.56 -11.07
C ILE A 12 27.47 -21.61 -9.71
N VAL A 13 28.78 -21.89 -9.69
CA VAL A 13 29.58 -21.97 -8.46
C VAL A 13 29.45 -20.73 -7.55
N PRO A 14 29.62 -19.47 -8.03
CA PRO A 14 29.49 -18.30 -7.15
C PRO A 14 28.05 -18.10 -6.62
N LEU A 15 27.02 -18.55 -7.36
CA LEU A 15 25.64 -18.51 -6.88
C LEU A 15 25.41 -19.55 -5.79
N LEU A 16 25.94 -20.76 -5.99
CA LEU A 16 25.86 -21.84 -5.01
C LEU A 16 26.61 -21.48 -3.74
N GLU A 17 27.83 -20.94 -3.83
CA GLU A 17 28.59 -20.48 -2.66
C GLU A 17 27.74 -19.53 -1.82
N ARG A 18 27.19 -18.47 -2.43
CA ARG A 18 26.30 -17.53 -1.73
C ARG A 18 25.06 -18.21 -1.14
N TRP A 19 24.42 -19.15 -1.84
CA TRP A 19 23.24 -19.83 -1.32
C TRP A 19 23.56 -20.76 -0.16
N HIS A 20 24.67 -21.50 -0.23
CA HIS A 20 25.15 -22.37 0.85
C HIS A 20 25.60 -21.56 2.07
N GLU A 21 26.33 -20.46 1.88
CA GLU A 21 26.69 -19.53 2.95
C GLU A 21 25.45 -19.01 3.68
N ASN A 22 24.44 -18.53 2.95
CA ASN A 22 23.20 -18.07 3.55
C ASN A 22 22.43 -19.19 4.26
N LEU A 23 22.46 -20.41 3.73
CA LEU A 23 21.81 -21.57 4.35
C LEU A 23 22.50 -21.95 5.66
N LEU A 24 23.83 -22.06 5.64
CA LEU A 24 24.64 -22.42 6.80
C LEU A 24 24.56 -21.32 7.87
N ALA A 25 24.68 -20.05 7.49
CA ALA A 25 24.52 -18.93 8.42
C ALA A 25 23.14 -18.97 9.11
N ARG A 26 22.05 -19.21 8.36
CA ARG A 26 20.71 -19.36 8.97
C ARG A 26 20.59 -20.58 9.87
N GLN A 27 21.26 -21.69 9.53
CA GLN A 27 21.20 -22.93 10.29
C GLN A 27 21.94 -22.81 11.63
N PHE A 28 23.11 -22.15 11.64
CA PHE A 28 23.97 -22.06 12.82
C PHE A 28 23.77 -20.77 13.63
N GLU A 29 23.55 -19.63 12.97
CA GLU A 29 23.37 -18.32 13.63
C GLU A 29 21.90 -17.98 13.88
N GLY A 30 20.98 -18.72 13.25
CA GLY A 30 19.54 -18.49 13.34
C GLY A 30 19.01 -17.38 12.43
N GLN A 31 17.70 -17.14 12.49
CA GLN A 31 17.04 -16.15 11.64
C GLN A 31 16.89 -14.79 12.35
N ASN A 32 17.45 -13.74 11.74
CA ASN A 32 17.22 -12.35 12.16
C ASN A 32 15.84 -11.85 11.72
N SER A 33 14.81 -12.11 12.54
CA SER A 33 13.40 -11.83 12.25
C SER A 33 13.06 -10.35 12.01
N LYS A 34 13.83 -9.41 12.58
CA LYS A 34 13.65 -7.95 12.43
C LYS A 34 14.82 -7.24 11.74
N GLY A 35 15.84 -7.98 11.30
CA GLY A 35 17.08 -7.40 10.78
C GLY A 35 16.98 -6.85 9.35
N VAL A 36 15.96 -7.25 8.59
CA VAL A 36 15.78 -6.84 7.19
C VAL A 36 14.42 -6.17 7.01
N VAL A 37 14.44 -4.93 6.52
CA VAL A 37 13.24 -4.20 6.13
C VAL A 37 12.66 -4.85 4.87
N LYS A 38 11.37 -5.19 4.90
CA LYS A 38 10.70 -5.84 3.76
C LYS A 38 10.34 -4.80 2.70
N THR A 39 10.83 -4.99 1.48
CA THR A 39 10.42 -4.20 0.32
C THR A 39 8.93 -4.41 0.03
N VAL A 40 8.25 -3.33 -0.36
CA VAL A 40 6.83 -3.37 -0.75
C VAL A 40 6.73 -3.94 -2.16
N THR A 41 6.25 -5.18 -2.27
CA THR A 41 5.91 -5.81 -3.55
C THR A 41 4.45 -5.55 -3.93
N GLU A 42 4.09 -5.81 -5.18
CA GLU A 42 2.73 -5.60 -5.75
C GLU A 42 1.58 -6.03 -4.84
N GLN A 43 1.71 -7.21 -4.20
CA GLN A 43 0.68 -7.74 -3.29
C GLN A 43 0.36 -6.82 -2.10
N ARG A 44 1.34 -6.03 -1.65
CA ARG A 44 1.28 -5.18 -0.45
C ARG A 44 1.12 -3.71 -0.75
N VAL A 45 1.19 -3.28 -2.01
CA VAL A 45 1.11 -1.85 -2.40
C VAL A 45 -0.12 -1.18 -1.79
N LYS A 46 -1.30 -1.78 -1.93
CA LYS A 46 -2.54 -1.21 -1.38
C LYS A 46 -2.54 -1.13 0.16
N SER A 47 -2.07 -2.18 0.84
CA SER A 47 -2.01 -2.20 2.30
C SER A 47 -0.99 -1.18 2.82
N ASN A 48 0.14 -1.06 2.14
CA ASN A 48 1.19 -0.10 2.50
C ASN A 48 0.69 1.34 2.32
N PHE A 49 0.01 1.63 1.20
CA PHE A 49 -0.64 2.92 0.97
C PHE A 49 -1.62 3.28 2.10
N ASP A 50 -2.47 2.35 2.54
CA ASP A 50 -3.40 2.60 3.64
C ASP A 50 -2.67 2.84 4.98
N VAL A 51 -1.52 2.18 5.24
CA VAL A 51 -0.69 2.42 6.42
C VAL A 51 -0.04 3.81 6.38
N GLU A 52 0.55 4.18 5.26
CA GLU A 52 1.17 5.50 5.06
C GLU A 52 0.16 6.63 5.13
N LEU A 53 -1.03 6.45 4.55
CA LEU A 53 -2.13 7.40 4.63
C LEU A 53 -2.57 7.63 6.08
N ARG A 54 -2.74 6.55 6.85
CA ARG A 54 -3.09 6.67 8.27
C ARG A 54 -1.98 7.37 9.05
N ALA A 55 -0.72 7.05 8.79
CA ALA A 55 0.42 7.70 9.43
C ALA A 55 0.49 9.22 9.09
N ALA A 56 0.22 9.59 7.83
CA ALA A 56 0.18 10.98 7.40
C ALA A 56 -0.95 11.76 8.09
N VAL A 57 -2.15 11.21 8.11
CA VAL A 57 -3.30 11.82 8.82
C VAL A 57 -3.00 11.97 10.31
N MET A 58 -2.37 10.97 10.93
CA MET A 58 -2.00 11.02 12.34
C MET A 58 -0.99 12.14 12.65
N ARG A 59 -0.04 12.42 11.74
CA ARG A 59 0.89 13.54 11.89
C ARG A 59 0.16 14.87 11.83
N ASP A 60 -0.65 15.09 10.79
CA ASP A 60 -1.43 16.33 10.63
C ASP A 60 -2.38 16.58 11.82
N VAL A 61 -2.98 15.51 12.37
CA VAL A 61 -3.85 15.58 13.54
C VAL A 61 -3.10 16.02 14.80
N VAL A 62 -1.86 15.55 14.98
CA VAL A 62 -1.02 15.93 16.13
C VAL A 62 -0.64 17.41 16.05
N ASP A 63 -0.27 17.88 14.86
CA ASP A 63 0.14 19.27 14.63
C ASP A 63 -1.04 20.25 14.73
N ALA A 64 -2.24 19.81 14.32
CA ALA A 64 -3.45 20.63 14.38
C ALA A 64 -4.07 20.74 15.80
N MET A 65 -3.68 19.89 16.76
CA MET A 65 -4.29 19.85 18.10
C MET A 65 -3.40 20.45 19.20
N PRO A 66 -3.96 21.31 20.08
CA PRO A 66 -3.24 21.84 21.24
C PRO A 66 -2.84 20.73 22.24
N GLU A 67 -1.77 20.98 22.98
CA GLU A 67 -1.21 20.11 24.01
C GLU A 67 -2.32 19.67 25.01
N GLY A 68 -2.52 18.36 25.21
CA GLY A 68 -3.48 17.80 26.18
C GLY A 68 -4.68 17.04 25.62
N ASN A 69 -5.05 17.20 24.34
CA ASN A 69 -6.24 16.57 23.73
C ASN A 69 -5.96 15.50 22.64
N ARG A 70 -4.70 15.12 22.44
CA ARG A 70 -4.21 14.48 21.20
C ARG A 70 -4.56 12.99 21.05
N GLN A 71 -4.38 12.17 22.08
CA GLN A 71 -4.45 10.70 21.92
C GLN A 71 -5.89 10.19 21.74
N ASN A 72 -6.85 10.68 22.52
CA ASN A 72 -8.22 10.16 22.54
C ASN A 72 -9.02 10.47 21.26
N LYS A 73 -8.71 11.59 20.57
CA LYS A 73 -9.46 12.04 19.39
C LYS A 73 -8.92 11.48 18.07
N SER A 74 -7.66 11.05 18.05
CA SER A 74 -7.00 10.55 16.84
C SER A 74 -7.69 9.33 16.21
N ARG A 75 -8.11 8.37 17.04
CA ARG A 75 -8.86 7.17 16.60
C ARG A 75 -10.21 7.53 15.97
N ILE A 76 -10.93 8.50 16.54
CA ILE A 76 -12.23 8.95 16.04
C ILE A 76 -12.08 9.64 14.68
N ILE A 77 -11.04 10.47 14.51
CA ILE A 77 -10.75 11.12 13.23
C ILE A 77 -10.44 10.08 12.14
N LEU A 78 -9.68 9.03 12.46
CA LEU A 78 -9.44 7.93 11.51
C LEU A 78 -10.71 7.14 11.16
N GLN A 79 -11.69 7.05 12.07
CA GLN A 79 -13.00 6.48 11.78
C GLN A 79 -13.77 7.37 10.81
N HIS A 80 -13.80 8.69 11.05
CA HIS A 80 -14.41 9.65 10.13
C HIS A 80 -13.77 9.61 8.74
N LEU A 81 -12.44 9.50 8.64
CA LEU A 81 -11.76 9.33 7.35
C LEU A 81 -12.20 8.06 6.62
N SER A 82 -12.32 6.95 7.36
CA SER A 82 -12.76 5.66 6.79
C SER A 82 -14.20 5.72 6.31
N GLU A 83 -15.07 6.44 7.04
CA GLU A 83 -16.48 6.61 6.67
C GLU A 83 -16.65 7.58 5.50
N ALA A 84 -15.95 8.72 5.52
CA ALA A 84 -15.94 9.67 4.40
C ALA A 84 -15.50 9.00 3.09
N TRP A 85 -14.51 8.10 3.14
CA TRP A 85 -14.10 7.29 1.99
C TRP A 85 -15.20 6.32 1.50
N ARG A 86 -16.01 5.76 2.40
CA ARG A 86 -17.15 4.91 2.01
C ARG A 86 -18.26 5.74 1.38
N CYS A 87 -18.62 6.87 1.98
CA CYS A 87 -19.60 7.81 1.43
C CYS A 87 -19.19 8.27 0.03
N TRP A 88 -17.91 8.61 -0.18
CA TRP A 88 -17.39 8.99 -1.50
C TRP A 88 -17.61 7.88 -2.55
N LYS A 89 -17.24 6.63 -2.26
CA LYS A 89 -17.46 5.50 -3.19
C LYS A 89 -18.94 5.18 -3.45
N ALA A 90 -19.82 5.53 -2.51
CA ALA A 90 -21.26 5.31 -2.63
C ALA A 90 -22.01 6.52 -3.24
N ASN A 91 -21.28 7.59 -3.59
CA ASN A 91 -21.85 8.87 -4.04
C ASN A 91 -22.85 9.48 -3.03
N ILE A 92 -22.56 9.36 -1.73
CA ILE A 92 -23.36 9.92 -0.64
C ILE A 92 -22.63 11.15 -0.08
N LEU A 93 -23.38 12.24 0.15
CA LEU A 93 -22.85 13.43 0.80
C LEU A 93 -22.42 13.10 2.24
N TRP A 94 -21.13 13.26 2.53
CA TRP A 94 -20.60 13.14 3.88
C TRP A 94 -20.61 14.51 4.57
N LYS A 95 -21.46 14.66 5.58
CA LYS A 95 -21.49 15.83 6.46
C LYS A 95 -21.75 15.39 7.89
N VAL A 96 -20.89 15.81 8.82
CA VAL A 96 -21.00 15.45 10.24
C VAL A 96 -21.38 16.71 11.04
N PRO A 97 -22.55 16.74 11.71
CA PRO A 97 -22.92 17.84 12.58
C PRO A 97 -21.92 17.99 13.74
N GLY A 98 -21.50 19.23 14.03
CA GLY A 98 -20.60 19.52 15.16
C GLY A 98 -19.13 19.16 14.96
N LEU A 99 -18.72 18.70 13.77
CA LEU A 99 -17.31 18.46 13.47
C LEU A 99 -16.55 19.78 13.25
N PRO A 100 -15.38 19.99 13.86
CA PRO A 100 -14.57 21.17 13.60
C PRO A 100 -14.16 21.28 12.13
N VAL A 101 -14.30 22.47 11.55
CA VAL A 101 -14.02 22.73 10.12
C VAL A 101 -12.60 22.35 9.71
N LEU A 102 -11.62 22.55 10.60
CA LEU A 102 -10.23 22.15 10.35
C LEU A 102 -10.09 20.64 10.10
N ILE A 103 -10.79 19.82 10.89
CA ILE A 103 -10.78 18.35 10.77
C ILE A 103 -11.56 17.93 9.52
N GLU A 104 -12.71 18.56 9.26
CA GLU A 104 -13.51 18.31 8.06
C GLU A 104 -12.69 18.53 6.78
N ASN A 105 -12.03 19.69 6.66
CA ASN A 105 -11.18 20.03 5.52
C ASN A 105 -10.00 19.07 5.36
N MET A 106 -9.38 18.66 6.47
CA MET A 106 -8.31 17.66 6.46
C MET A 106 -8.80 16.31 5.94
N VAL A 107 -9.95 15.82 6.41
CA VAL A 107 -10.55 14.56 5.93
C VAL A 107 -10.87 14.66 4.44
N LEU A 108 -11.50 15.75 4.00
CA LEU A 108 -11.85 15.95 2.58
C LEU A 108 -10.59 15.99 1.68
N ARG A 109 -9.51 16.64 2.12
CA ARG A 109 -8.22 16.64 1.40
C ARG A 109 -7.67 15.22 1.20
N TYR A 110 -7.64 14.41 2.26
CA TYR A 110 -7.13 13.05 2.18
C TYR A 110 -8.05 12.11 1.40
N VAL A 111 -9.37 12.28 1.50
CA VAL A 111 -10.35 11.54 0.69
C VAL A 111 -10.16 11.87 -0.79
N LYS A 112 -9.97 13.16 -1.14
CA LYS A 112 -9.68 13.58 -2.51
C LYS A 112 -8.38 12.97 -3.04
N SER A 113 -7.29 13.08 -2.29
CA SER A 113 -6.00 12.48 -2.67
C SER A 113 -6.11 10.96 -2.90
N LYS A 114 -6.86 10.26 -2.04
CA LYS A 114 -7.14 8.83 -2.20
C LYS A 114 -8.02 8.53 -3.41
N ALA A 115 -9.02 9.36 -3.68
CA ALA A 115 -9.88 9.26 -4.86
C ALA A 115 -9.08 9.41 -6.15
N ASP A 116 -8.23 10.43 -6.25
CA ASP A 116 -7.40 10.67 -7.44
C ASP A 116 -6.48 9.46 -7.72
N SER A 117 -5.82 8.94 -6.67
CA SER A 117 -4.99 7.74 -6.78
C SER A 117 -5.81 6.51 -7.23
N TRP A 118 -7.01 6.34 -6.69
CA TRP A 118 -7.89 5.22 -7.03
C TRP A 118 -8.40 5.29 -8.47
N THR A 119 -8.79 6.48 -8.95
CA THR A 119 -9.25 6.72 -10.32
C THR A 119 -8.11 6.54 -11.32
N ASN A 120 -6.93 7.12 -11.06
CA ASN A 120 -5.75 6.96 -11.91
C ASN A 120 -5.34 5.49 -12.03
N ALA A 121 -5.33 4.74 -10.93
CA ALA A 121 -5.06 3.31 -10.97
C ALA A 121 -6.12 2.52 -11.77
N THR A 122 -7.37 2.97 -11.77
CA THR A 122 -8.45 2.34 -12.53
C THR A 122 -8.26 2.53 -14.04
N HIS A 123 -7.94 3.76 -14.46
CA HIS A 123 -7.64 4.06 -15.87
C HIS A 123 -6.37 3.36 -16.34
N TYR A 124 -5.31 3.37 -15.54
CA TYR A 124 -4.06 2.68 -15.88
C TYR A 124 -4.29 1.18 -16.12
N ASN A 125 -4.96 0.50 -15.19
CA ASN A 125 -5.25 -0.93 -15.34
C ASN A 125 -6.21 -1.21 -16.50
N GLY A 126 -7.18 -0.32 -16.74
CA GLY A 126 -8.08 -0.42 -17.89
C GLY A 126 -7.32 -0.36 -19.21
N GLU A 127 -6.37 0.57 -19.32
CA GLU A 127 -5.53 0.74 -20.51
C GLU A 127 -4.56 -0.45 -20.71
N CYS A 128 -3.95 -0.96 -19.64
CA CYS A 128 -3.13 -2.17 -19.70
C CYS A 128 -3.92 -3.37 -20.21
N SER A 129 -5.14 -3.59 -19.70
CA SER A 129 -6.02 -4.67 -20.17
C SER A 129 -6.44 -4.47 -21.62
N ARG A 130 -6.77 -3.23 -22.01
CA ARG A 130 -7.15 -2.90 -23.40
C ARG A 130 -6.02 -3.18 -24.39
N ARG A 131 -4.76 -2.95 -23.99
CA ARG A 131 -3.57 -3.23 -24.79
C ARG A 131 -3.15 -4.71 -24.79
N GLY A 132 -3.81 -5.56 -24.02
CA GLY A 132 -3.43 -6.98 -23.89
C GLY A 132 -2.13 -7.20 -23.10
N ALA A 133 -1.76 -6.27 -22.21
CA ALA A 133 -0.62 -6.47 -21.32
C ALA A 133 -0.88 -7.61 -20.32
N THR A 134 0.18 -8.14 -19.70
CA THR A 134 0.05 -9.15 -18.63
C THR A 134 -0.61 -8.52 -17.41
N VAL A 135 -1.88 -8.87 -17.17
CA VAL A 135 -2.67 -8.38 -16.03
C VAL A 135 -3.21 -9.57 -15.25
N ASP A 136 -3.06 -9.53 -13.92
CA ASP A 136 -3.58 -10.57 -13.03
C ASP A 136 -5.11 -10.59 -13.01
N LYS A 137 -5.69 -11.79 -12.93
CA LYS A 137 -7.14 -12.01 -12.92
C LYS A 137 -7.87 -11.22 -11.81
N THR A 138 -7.24 -11.08 -10.64
CA THR A 138 -7.84 -10.33 -9.53
C THR A 138 -7.86 -8.83 -9.80
N ILE A 139 -6.86 -8.32 -10.54
CA ILE A 139 -6.82 -6.91 -10.98
C ILE A 139 -7.95 -6.66 -11.97
N CYS A 140 -8.16 -7.53 -12.96
CA CYS A 140 -9.27 -7.40 -13.91
C CYS A 140 -10.64 -7.33 -13.21
N ARG A 141 -10.90 -8.26 -12.27
CA ARG A 141 -12.16 -8.27 -11.49
C ARG A 141 -12.33 -7.01 -10.63
N LYS A 142 -11.27 -6.58 -9.95
CA LYS A 142 -11.28 -5.34 -9.17
C LYS A 142 -11.56 -4.15 -10.08
N ASN A 143 -10.88 -4.05 -11.21
CA ASN A 143 -10.98 -2.92 -12.13
C ASN A 143 -12.39 -2.78 -12.71
N LEU A 144 -13.03 -3.90 -13.08
CA LEU A 144 -14.43 -3.91 -13.47
C LEU A 144 -15.32 -3.27 -12.39
N GLY A 145 -15.19 -3.73 -11.14
CA GLY A 145 -15.95 -3.14 -10.03
C GLY A 145 -15.63 -1.67 -9.76
N ARG A 146 -14.41 -1.21 -10.05
CA ARG A 146 -14.06 0.21 -9.95
C ARG A 146 -14.74 1.04 -11.04
N LEU A 147 -14.69 0.57 -12.28
CA LEU A 147 -15.32 1.24 -13.43
C LEU A 147 -16.84 1.35 -13.29
N THR A 148 -17.51 0.39 -12.63
CA THR A 148 -18.96 0.48 -12.35
C THR A 148 -19.32 1.50 -11.27
N HIS A 149 -18.33 1.95 -10.48
CA HIS A 149 -18.52 2.94 -9.41
C HIS A 149 -18.03 4.34 -9.80
N LEU A 150 -17.31 4.48 -10.92
CA LEU A 150 -16.93 5.77 -11.51
C LEU A 150 -18.11 6.35 -12.29
#